data_AF-A0A8H7N5N9-F1
#
_entry.id   AF-A0A8H7N5N9-F1
#
_cell.length_a   1.000
_cell.length_b   1.000
_cell.length_c   1.000
_cell.angle_alpha   90.00
_cell.angle_beta   90.00
_cell.angle_gamma   90.00
#
_symmetry.space_group_name_H-M   'P 1'
#
loop_
_entity.id
_entity.type
_entity.pdbx_description
1 polymer ?
#
loop_
_entity_poly.entity_id
_entity_poly.type
_entity_poly.pdbx_seq_one_letter_code
_entity_poly.pdbx_strand_id
1 'polypeptide(L)'
;MQAMFETLLQLIARPTIMWAIVLTGLALLLHLLTTRKSLSYAVPKLWKPDDLPILGAWRFYTHREEMYRTAQRSTKTGNFSFFVGKKHVVGVSGPEGRRTFFDSKDLDLVLTTCLRDYRRNREATTSTDF
;
A
#
# COMPACT_ATOMS: atom_id res chain seq x y z
N MET A 1 10.02 5.84 -51.23
CA MET A 1 9.33 5.95 -49.92
C MET A 1 8.21 4.93 -49.74
N GLN A 2 7.42 4.57 -50.77
CA GLN A 2 6.34 3.57 -50.64
C GLN A 2 6.81 2.15 -50.25
N ALA A 3 7.88 1.63 -50.86
CA ALA A 3 8.40 0.29 -50.53
C ALA A 3 8.92 0.15 -49.07
N MET A 4 9.36 1.27 -48.48
CA MET A 4 9.78 1.32 -47.07
C MET A 4 8.57 1.23 -46.12
N PHE A 5 7.42 1.76 -46.52
CA PHE A 5 6.20 1.68 -45.72
C PHE A 5 5.60 0.27 -45.71
N GLU A 6 5.58 -0.41 -46.85
CA GLU A 6 5.09 -1.79 -46.97
C GLU A 6 5.96 -2.78 -46.18
N THR A 7 7.27 -2.60 -46.20
CA THR A 7 8.20 -3.44 -45.42
C THR A 7 8.03 -3.22 -43.91
N LEU A 8 7.71 -1.99 -43.47
CA LEU A 8 7.36 -1.70 -42.08
C LEU A 8 6.03 -2.34 -41.67
N LEU A 9 5.01 -2.30 -42.52
CA LEU A 9 3.71 -2.93 -42.25
C LEU A 9 3.83 -4.46 -42.16
N GLN A 10 4.59 -5.08 -43.05
CA GLN A 10 4.81 -6.53 -43.00
C GLN A 10 5.63 -6.98 -41.78
N LEU A 11 6.50 -6.11 -41.26
CA LEU A 11 7.22 -6.38 -40.03
C LEU A 11 6.26 -6.41 -38.84
N ILE A 12 5.40 -5.39 -38.68
CA ILE A 12 4.41 -5.28 -37.59
C ILE A 12 3.35 -6.39 -37.68
N ALA A 13 2.96 -6.81 -38.88
CA ALA A 13 1.97 -7.86 -39.12
C ALA A 13 2.46 -9.28 -38.78
N ARG A 14 3.72 -9.45 -38.36
CA ARG A 14 4.20 -10.76 -37.91
C ARG A 14 3.58 -11.11 -36.54
N PRO A 15 2.98 -12.31 -36.40
CA PRO A 15 2.35 -12.71 -35.14
C PRO A 15 3.33 -12.71 -33.96
N THR A 16 4.63 -12.91 -34.23
CA THR A 16 5.69 -12.84 -33.22
C THR A 16 5.83 -11.46 -32.58
N ILE A 17 5.67 -10.37 -33.34
CA ILE A 17 5.75 -9.00 -32.82
C ILE A 17 4.51 -8.67 -31.99
N MET A 18 3.34 -9.12 -32.43
CA MET A 18 2.09 -8.97 -31.66
C MET A 18 2.21 -9.62 -30.28
N TRP A 19 2.67 -10.87 -30.22
CA TRP A 19 2.92 -11.56 -28.95
C TRP A 19 3.99 -10.86 -28.11
N ALA A 20 5.08 -10.39 -28.72
CA ALA A 20 6.12 -9.67 -28.00
C ALA A 20 5.59 -8.38 -27.35
N ILE A 21 4.77 -7.60 -28.04
CA ILE A 21 4.15 -6.38 -27.51
C ILE A 21 3.18 -6.72 -26.36
N VAL A 22 2.34 -7.73 -26.53
CA VAL A 22 1.37 -8.17 -25.51
C VAL A 22 2.11 -8.65 -24.25
N LEU A 23 3.14 -9.49 -24.40
CA LEU A 23 3.93 -9.99 -23.28
C LEU A 23 4.69 -8.86 -22.57
N THR A 24 5.23 -7.90 -23.33
CA THR A 24 5.94 -6.75 -22.75
C THR A 24 4.97 -5.85 -21.99
N GLY A 25 3.79 -5.55 -22.56
CA GLY A 25 2.75 -4.77 -21.89
C GLY A 25 2.24 -5.46 -20.62
N LEU A 26 2.02 -6.78 -20.68
CA LEU A 26 1.62 -7.57 -19.51
C LEU A 26 2.70 -7.57 -18.43
N ALA A 27 3.97 -7.75 -18.81
CA ALA A 27 5.09 -7.71 -17.87
C ALA A 27 5.20 -6.34 -17.18
N LEU A 28 5.05 -5.24 -17.93
CA LEU A 28 5.04 -3.88 -17.37
C LEU A 28 3.84 -3.66 -16.44
N LEU A 29 2.65 -4.13 -16.82
CA LEU A 29 1.46 -4.05 -15.98
C LEU A 29 1.66 -4.81 -14.66
N LEU A 30 2.16 -6.04 -14.72
CA LEU A 30 2.49 -6.84 -13.55
C LEU A 30 3.55 -6.15 -12.69
N HIS A 31 4.58 -5.56 -13.31
CA HIS A 31 5.59 -4.79 -12.60
C HIS A 31 4.98 -3.58 -11.88
N LEU A 32 4.14 -2.78 -12.54
CA LEU A 32 3.46 -1.63 -11.93
C LEU A 32 2.47 -2.02 -10.82
N LEU A 33 1.88 -3.21 -10.89
CA LEU A 33 1.00 -3.73 -9.86
C LEU A 33 1.78 -4.27 -8.66
N THR A 34 2.98 -4.81 -8.87
CA THR A 34 3.81 -5.43 -7.82
C THR A 34 4.83 -4.49 -7.19
N THR A 35 5.21 -3.40 -7.88
CA THR A 35 6.12 -2.39 -7.34
C THR A 35 5.45 -1.64 -6.19
N ARG A 36 5.99 -1.83 -4.99
CA ARG A 36 5.58 -1.15 -3.75
C ARG A 36 6.54 -0.01 -3.46
N LYS A 37 6.03 1.05 -2.81
CA LYS A 37 6.86 2.16 -2.33
C LYS A 37 7.88 1.62 -1.31
N SER A 38 9.15 1.99 -1.46
CA SER A 38 10.19 1.58 -0.51
C SER A 38 9.87 2.15 0.88
N LEU A 39 10.02 1.30 1.89
CA LEU A 39 9.90 1.75 3.29
C LEU A 39 11.15 2.54 3.64
N SER A 40 10.95 3.66 4.34
CA SER A 40 12.05 4.40 4.95
C SER A 40 12.70 3.57 6.06
N TYR A 41 13.95 3.87 6.39
CA TYR A 41 14.78 3.12 7.35
C TYR A 41 14.19 3.08 8.78
N ALA A 42 13.31 4.02 9.15
CA ALA A 42 12.76 4.16 10.50
C ALA A 42 11.52 3.28 10.80
N VAL A 43 11.24 2.25 9.99
CA VAL A 43 9.98 1.50 10.07
C VAL A 43 10.10 0.27 11.00
N PRO A 44 9.09 -0.03 11.84
CA PRO A 44 9.07 -1.23 12.67
C PRO A 44 9.24 -2.52 11.87
N LYS A 45 9.76 -3.57 12.52
CA LYS A 45 10.10 -4.86 11.92
C LYS A 45 8.97 -5.35 10.99
N LEU A 46 9.33 -5.58 9.74
CA LEU A 46 8.39 -5.99 8.69
C LEU A 46 8.10 -7.50 8.80
N TRP A 47 6.84 -7.84 9.03
CA TRP A 47 6.35 -9.21 9.13
C TRP A 47 5.95 -9.72 7.74
N LYS A 48 6.73 -10.68 7.19
CA LYS A 48 6.62 -11.16 5.79
C LYS A 48 6.31 -12.66 5.54
N PRO A 49 5.94 -13.50 6.52
CA PRO A 49 5.90 -14.95 6.26
C PRO A 49 4.93 -15.37 5.13
N ASP A 50 3.87 -14.61 4.86
CA ASP A 50 2.87 -14.92 3.82
C ASP A 50 2.53 -13.68 2.95
N ASP A 51 3.55 -12.95 2.51
CA ASP A 51 3.42 -11.68 1.81
C ASP A 51 3.32 -11.89 0.28
N LEU A 52 2.11 -11.82 -0.29
CA LEU A 52 1.90 -11.87 -1.73
C LEU A 52 2.14 -10.50 -2.35
N PRO A 53 2.85 -10.36 -3.48
CA PRO A 53 3.25 -9.04 -4.01
C PRO A 53 2.06 -8.14 -4.40
N ILE A 54 0.92 -8.70 -4.77
CA ILE A 54 -0.30 -7.94 -5.11
C ILE A 54 -1.21 -7.71 -3.90
N LEU A 55 -1.44 -8.74 -3.07
CA LEU A 55 -2.42 -8.71 -1.97
C LEU A 55 -1.83 -8.26 -0.63
N GLY A 56 -0.51 -8.35 -0.45
CA GLY A 56 0.14 -8.17 0.84
C GLY A 56 0.04 -9.42 1.70
N ALA A 57 -0.04 -9.25 3.01
CA ALA A 57 -0.16 -10.34 3.97
C ALA A 57 -1.48 -11.10 3.76
N TRP A 58 -1.43 -12.26 3.10
CA TRP A 58 -2.64 -13.04 2.78
C TRP A 58 -3.42 -13.45 4.03
N ARG A 59 -2.71 -13.78 5.12
CA ARG A 59 -3.30 -14.13 6.42
C ARG A 59 -4.10 -13.01 7.08
N PHE A 60 -3.93 -11.76 6.63
CA PHE A 60 -4.77 -10.65 7.08
C PHE A 60 -6.25 -10.88 6.70
N TYR A 61 -6.51 -11.47 5.54
CA TYR A 61 -7.88 -11.68 5.06
C TYR A 61 -8.51 -12.97 5.59
N THR A 62 -7.72 -14.00 5.86
CA THR A 62 -8.23 -15.31 6.27
C THR A 62 -8.23 -15.49 7.79
N HIS A 63 -7.11 -15.18 8.46
CA HIS A 63 -6.86 -15.48 9.87
C HIS A 63 -6.23 -14.29 10.59
N ARG A 64 -6.89 -13.12 10.51
CA ARG A 64 -6.39 -11.85 11.03
C ARG A 64 -5.89 -11.92 12.47
N GLU A 65 -6.64 -12.56 13.36
CA GLU A 65 -6.32 -12.59 14.78
C GLU A 65 -5.06 -13.41 15.05
N GLU A 66 -4.97 -14.60 14.43
CA GLU A 66 -3.84 -15.49 14.57
C GLU A 66 -2.55 -14.88 13.99
N MET A 67 -2.67 -14.21 12.83
CA MET A 67 -1.61 -13.40 12.26
C MET A 67 -1.14 -12.35 13.27
N TYR A 68 -2.04 -11.54 13.83
CA TYR A 68 -1.69 -10.49 14.77
C TYR A 68 -1.04 -11.03 16.04
N ARG A 69 -1.54 -12.13 16.60
CA ARG A 69 -0.95 -12.78 17.79
C ARG A 69 0.46 -13.30 17.49
N THR A 70 0.67 -13.93 16.34
CA THR A 70 1.97 -14.46 15.92
C THR A 70 2.97 -13.34 15.64
N ALA A 71 2.53 -12.28 14.95
CA ALA A 71 3.34 -11.11 14.65
C ALA A 71 3.75 -10.36 15.93
N GLN A 72 2.82 -10.16 16.88
CA GLN A 72 3.13 -9.57 18.19
C GLN A 72 4.18 -10.39 18.93
N ARG A 73 4.02 -11.72 19.02
CA ARG A 73 4.99 -12.62 19.67
C ARG A 73 6.38 -12.61 19.01
N SER A 74 6.46 -12.28 17.72
CA SER A 74 7.73 -12.25 16.98
C SER A 74 8.60 -11.02 17.26
N THR A 75 8.07 -10.02 17.97
CA THR A 75 8.74 -8.74 18.25
C THR A 75 8.77 -8.48 19.76
N LYS A 76 9.90 -7.99 20.29
CA LYS A 76 10.05 -7.72 21.73
C LYS A 76 9.12 -6.62 22.22
N THR A 77 8.86 -5.62 21.38
CA THR A 77 7.97 -4.48 21.65
C THR A 77 6.52 -4.78 21.30
N GLY A 78 6.23 -5.87 20.58
CA GLY A 78 4.91 -6.15 20.02
C GLY A 78 4.52 -5.25 18.84
N ASN A 79 5.40 -4.34 18.41
CA ASN A 79 5.17 -3.46 17.27
C ASN A 79 5.74 -4.10 15.99
N PHE A 80 4.92 -4.19 14.95
CA PHE A 80 5.31 -4.78 13.68
C PHE A 80 4.67 -4.00 12.54
N SER A 81 5.22 -4.14 11.34
CA SER A 81 4.62 -3.58 10.13
C SER A 81 4.37 -4.64 9.09
N PHE A 82 3.39 -4.43 8.22
CA PHE A 82 3.02 -5.36 7.15
C PHE A 82 2.36 -4.59 5.99
N PHE A 83 2.26 -5.23 4.84
CA PHE A 83 1.56 -4.65 3.70
C PHE A 83 0.16 -5.21 3.55
N VAL A 84 -0.79 -4.33 3.22
CA VAL A 84 -2.13 -4.70 2.75
C VAL A 84 -2.27 -4.09 1.36
N GLY A 85 -2.16 -4.95 0.34
CA GLY A 85 -2.02 -4.52 -1.05
C GLY A 85 -0.81 -3.60 -1.25
N LYS A 86 -1.07 -2.36 -1.67
CA LYS A 86 -0.04 -1.31 -1.83
C LYS A 86 0.16 -0.43 -0.59
N LYS A 87 -0.71 -0.55 0.41
CA LYS A 87 -0.64 0.27 1.64
C LYS A 87 0.25 -0.42 2.67
N HIS A 88 1.10 0.37 3.29
CA HIS A 88 1.90 -0.05 4.44
C HIS A 88 1.09 0.20 5.71
N VAL A 89 0.95 -0.82 6.55
CA VAL A 89 0.18 -0.79 7.79
C VAL A 89 1.11 -1.14 8.94
N VAL A 90 0.99 -0.41 10.04
CA VAL A 90 1.75 -0.66 11.26
C VAL A 90 0.80 -1.16 12.35
N GLY A 91 1.08 -2.35 12.88
CA GLY A 91 0.46 -2.86 14.09
C GLY A 91 1.24 -2.38 15.30
N VAL A 92 0.62 -1.55 16.14
CA VAL A 92 1.16 -1.11 17.42
C VAL A 92 0.50 -1.84 18.58
N SER A 93 1.27 -2.21 19.59
CA SER A 93 0.74 -2.84 20.81
C SER A 93 1.47 -2.35 22.06
N GLY A 94 0.91 -2.67 23.22
CA GLY A 94 1.41 -2.22 24.53
C GLY A 94 0.98 -0.80 24.92
N PRO A 95 1.31 -0.37 26.15
CA PRO A 95 0.90 0.94 26.69
C PRO A 95 1.47 2.12 25.91
N GLU A 96 2.76 2.07 25.57
CA GLU A 96 3.43 3.13 24.80
C GLU A 96 2.92 3.19 23.35
N GLY A 97 2.75 2.03 22.70
CA GLY A 97 2.19 1.98 21.35
C GLY A 97 0.76 2.53 21.29
N ARG A 98 -0.04 2.30 22.34
CA ARG A 98 -1.40 2.86 22.46
C ARG A 98 -1.37 4.38 22.61
N ARG A 99 -0.48 4.92 23.44
CA ARG A 99 -0.28 6.38 23.56
C ARG A 99 0.14 6.98 22.22
N THR A 100 1.13 6.39 21.55
CA THR A 100 1.58 6.86 20.23
C THR A 100 0.45 6.84 19.20
N PHE A 101 -0.40 5.80 19.18
CA PHE A 101 -1.55 5.74 18.26
C PHE A 101 -2.54 6.88 18.49
N PHE A 102 -2.83 7.24 19.73
CA PHE A 102 -3.79 8.31 20.05
C PHE A 102 -3.19 9.72 20.02
N ASP A 103 -1.90 9.86 20.29
CA ASP A 103 -1.21 11.15 20.32
C ASP A 103 -0.79 11.61 18.92
N SER A 104 -0.53 10.68 18.00
CA SER A 104 -0.07 11.02 16.65
C SER A 104 -1.22 11.17 15.65
N LYS A 105 -1.37 12.37 15.08
CA LYS A 105 -2.36 12.67 14.02
C LYS A 105 -2.11 11.91 12.71
N ASP A 106 -0.89 11.41 12.50
CA ASP A 106 -0.46 10.72 11.27
C ASP A 106 -0.76 9.21 11.29
N LEU A 107 -1.02 8.65 12.48
CA LEU A 107 -1.36 7.24 12.67
C LEU A 107 -2.85 7.02 12.90
N ASP A 108 -3.66 8.07 12.77
CA ASP A 108 -5.10 7.98 12.94
C ASP A 108 -5.74 7.21 11.78
N LEU A 109 -6.69 6.34 12.10
CA LEU A 109 -7.47 5.60 11.12
C LEU A 109 -8.17 6.65 10.25
N VAL A 110 -8.08 6.53 8.93
CA VAL A 110 -8.56 7.51 7.91
C VAL A 110 -10.07 7.78 8.04
N LEU A 111 -10.41 8.54 9.08
CA LEU A 111 -11.68 9.17 9.42
C LEU A 111 -11.40 10.63 9.81
N THR A 112 -10.13 10.96 10.11
CA THR A 112 -9.66 12.31 10.39
C THR A 112 -9.78 13.28 9.24
N THR A 113 -9.77 12.85 7.97
CA THR A 113 -10.02 13.80 6.87
C THR A 113 -11.44 14.37 6.95
N CYS A 114 -12.44 13.54 7.25
CA CYS A 114 -13.83 13.99 7.41
C CYS A 114 -14.05 14.74 8.74
N LEU A 115 -13.47 14.25 9.85
CA LEU A 115 -13.61 14.93 11.15
C LEU A 115 -12.79 16.22 11.27
N ARG A 116 -11.71 16.38 10.49
CA ARG A 116 -10.91 17.61 10.44
C ARG A 116 -11.68 18.75 9.78
N ASP A 117 -12.47 18.47 8.74
CA ASP A 117 -13.37 19.46 8.15
C ASP A 117 -14.53 19.80 9.10
N TYR A 118 -15.10 18.81 9.80
CA TYR A 118 -16.16 19.07 10.78
C TYR A 118 -15.68 19.94 11.96
N ARG A 119 -14.49 19.67 12.51
CA ARG A 119 -13.93 20.46 13.62
C ARG A 119 -13.55 21.88 13.17
N ARG A 120 -12.94 22.03 11.99
CA ARG A 120 -12.61 23.34 11.41
C ARG A 120 -13.85 24.22 11.20
N ASN A 121 -14.95 23.64 10.72
CA ASN A 121 -16.21 24.38 10.55
C ASN A 121 -16.84 24.80 11.89
N ARG A 122 -16.64 24.03 12.96
CA ARG A 122 -17.14 24.37 14.31
C ARG A 122 -16.35 25.52 14.96
N GLU A 123 -15.04 25.55 14.75
CA GLU A 123 -14.17 26.63 15.24
C GLU A 123 -14.48 27.96 14.52
N ALA A 124 -14.84 27.92 13.23
CA ALA A 124 -15.24 29.09 12.46
C ALA A 124 -16.58 29.71 12.88
N THR A 125 -17.49 28.94 13.49
CA THR A 125 -18.79 29.47 13.97
C THR A 125 -18.70 30.14 15.34
N THR A 126 -17.63 29.88 16.10
CA THR A 126 -17.49 30.41 17.47
C THR A 126 -16.81 31.79 17.48
N SER A 127 -16.23 32.23 16.36
CA SER A 127 -15.55 33.55 16.24
C SER A 127 -16.45 34.68 15.72
N THR A 128 -17.74 34.42 15.50
CA THR A 128 -18.73 35.41 15.02
C THR A 128 -19.75 35.85 16.07
N ASP A 129 -19.66 35.32 17.29
CA ASP A 129 -20.52 35.66 18.43
C ASP A 129 -19.76 36.46 19.50
N PHE A 130 -19.13 37.57 19.11
CA PHE A 130 -18.65 38.63 20.01
C PHE A 130 -18.77 40.00 19.36
#